data_AF-A0A9X8VKJ1-F1
#
_entry.id   AF-A0A9X8VKJ1-F1
#
_cell.length_a   1.000
_cell.length_b   1.000
_cell.length_c   1.000
_cell.angle_alpha   90.00
_cell.angle_beta   90.00
_cell.angle_gamma   90.00
#
_symmetry.space_group_name_H-M   'P 1'
#
loop_
_entity.id
_entity.type
_entity.pdbx_description
1 polymer ?
#
loop_
_entity_poly.entity_id
_entity_poly.type
_entity_poly.pdbx_seq_one_letter_code
_entity_poly.pdbx_strand_id
1 'polypeptide(L)'
;MVKSQPFLRYFLRVVPAIAAAVMLSACSSTHTSNLNNAQTEMRAVNDKDGLLLQASQDEFEAMVRNVDVKSKIMDQYADWKGVRYRLGGDTKRGIDCSAFVQRTFREQFGM
;
A
#
# COMPACT_ATOMS: atom_id res chain seq x y z
N MET A 1 62.37 -2.19 -19.80
CA MET A 1 61.98 -3.53 -19.31
C MET A 1 60.93 -3.36 -18.22
N VAL A 2 59.64 -3.40 -18.56
CA VAL A 2 58.55 -3.38 -17.56
C VAL A 2 57.58 -4.50 -17.94
N LYS A 3 57.60 -5.57 -17.14
CA LYS A 3 56.79 -6.78 -17.33
C LYS A 3 55.37 -6.45 -16.89
N SER A 4 54.48 -6.18 -17.85
CA SER A 4 53.05 -5.95 -17.57
C SER A 4 52.45 -7.23 -17.01
N GLN A 5 52.26 -7.30 -15.70
CA GLN A 5 51.70 -8.47 -15.02
C GLN A 5 50.16 -8.45 -15.13
N PRO A 6 49.54 -9.42 -15.84
CA PRO A 6 48.09 -9.47 -16.04
C PRO A 6 47.31 -9.65 -14.72
N PHE A 7 47.97 -10.15 -13.68
CA PHE A 7 47.41 -10.40 -12.35
C PHE A 7 46.92 -9.11 -11.67
N LEU A 8 47.63 -7.99 -11.81
CA LEU A 8 47.30 -6.73 -11.13
C LEU A 8 45.99 -6.12 -11.62
N ARG A 9 45.65 -6.30 -12.90
CA ARG A 9 44.38 -5.84 -13.48
C ARG A 9 43.19 -6.69 -13.05
N TYR A 10 43.42 -7.97 -12.74
CA TYR A 10 42.39 -8.88 -12.25
C TYR A 10 42.02 -8.54 -10.80
N PHE A 11 43.01 -8.30 -9.93
CA PHE A 11 42.77 -7.84 -8.57
C PHE A 11 42.03 -6.49 -8.53
N LEU A 12 42.40 -5.53 -9.38
CA LEU A 12 41.74 -4.22 -9.44
C LEU A 12 40.25 -4.29 -9.84
N ARG A 13 39.81 -5.36 -10.52
CA ARG A 13 38.40 -5.55 -10.93
C ARG A 13 37.61 -6.50 -10.03
N VAL A 14 38.27 -7.49 -9.43
CA VAL A 14 37.59 -8.51 -8.61
C VAL A 14 37.40 -8.05 -7.16
N VAL A 15 38.34 -7.28 -6.61
CA VAL A 15 38.25 -6.74 -5.24
C VAL A 15 36.99 -5.89 -4.99
N PRO A 16 36.61 -4.91 -5.86
CA PRO A 16 35.39 -4.14 -5.64
C PRO A 16 34.11 -4.97 -5.76
N ALA A 17 34.09 -6.00 -6.61
CA ALA A 17 32.94 -6.89 -6.77
C ALA A 17 32.69 -7.78 -5.54
N ILE A 18 33.76 -8.30 -4.92
CA ILE A 18 33.67 -9.09 -3.69
C ILE A 18 33.24 -8.21 -2.51
N ALA A 19 33.78 -6.99 -2.40
CA ALA A 19 33.40 -6.06 -1.34
C ALA A 19 31.91 -5.68 -1.40
N ALA A 20 31.35 -5.47 -2.60
CA ALA A 20 29.93 -5.19 -2.79
C ALA A 20 29.02 -6.37 -2.36
N ALA A 21 29.44 -7.61 -2.64
CA ALA A 21 28.68 -8.80 -2.24
C ALA A 21 28.64 -8.98 -0.71
N VAL A 22 29.76 -8.72 -0.02
CA VAL A 22 29.85 -8.80 1.45
C VAL A 22 28.97 -7.73 2.12
N MET A 23 28.90 -6.52 1.55
CA MET A 23 28.06 -5.44 2.09
C MET A 23 26.55 -5.71 1.96
N LEU A 24 26.12 -6.53 0.99
CA LEU A 24 24.71 -6.86 0.77
C LEU A 24 24.19 -8.00 1.66
N SER A 25 25.05 -8.72 2.37
CA SER A 25 24.65 -9.79 3.32
C SER A 25 24.22 -9.28 4.71
N ALA A 26 24.24 -7.96 4.96
CA ALA A 26 23.94 -7.39 6.28
C ALA A 26 22.48 -6.92 6.49
N CYS A 27 21.55 -7.21 5.57
CA CYS A 27 20.13 -6.89 5.74
C CYS A 27 19.30 -8.17 5.93
N SER A 28 19.12 -8.60 7.19
CA SER A 28 18.04 -9.51 7.58
C SER A 28 17.36 -8.96 8.83
N SER A 29 16.24 -8.25 8.65
CA SER A 29 15.37 -7.82 9.75
C SER A 29 14.30 -8.89 10.00
N THR A 30 14.52 -9.75 11.00
CA THR A 30 13.45 -10.60 11.54
C THR A 30 12.62 -9.79 12.54
N HIS A 31 11.53 -9.16 12.09
CA HIS A 31 10.51 -8.60 12.97
C HIS A 31 9.48 -9.70 13.31
N THR A 32 9.69 -10.36 14.44
CA THR A 32 8.70 -11.25 15.06
C THR A 32 7.64 -10.40 15.74
N SER A 33 6.47 -10.25 15.11
CA SER A 33 5.31 -9.61 15.72
C SER A 33 4.54 -10.62 16.57
N ASN A 34 4.54 -10.34 17.87
CA ASN A 34 3.86 -11.06 18.95
C ASN A 34 2.34 -11.10 18.72
N LEU A 35 1.75 -12.30 18.59
CA LEU A 35 0.29 -12.50 18.51
C LEU A 35 -0.27 -12.73 19.93
N ASN A 36 -0.57 -11.63 20.64
CA ASN A 36 -1.45 -11.69 21.81
C ASN A 36 -2.90 -11.45 21.33
N ASN A 37 -3.67 -12.51 21.23
CA ASN A 37 -5.10 -12.46 20.90
C ASN A 37 -5.88 -11.92 22.11
N ALA A 38 -6.32 -10.67 22.01
CA ALA A 38 -7.21 -10.02 22.98
C ALA A 38 -8.66 -10.46 22.75
N GLN A 39 -9.17 -11.19 23.73
CA GLN A 39 -10.57 -11.52 23.96
C GLN A 39 -11.48 -10.28 23.86
N THR A 40 -12.45 -10.28 22.95
CA THR A 40 -13.48 -9.23 22.83
C THR A 40 -14.86 -9.83 23.14
N GLU A 41 -15.39 -9.54 24.33
CA GLU A 41 -16.82 -9.70 24.64
C GLU A 41 -17.58 -8.45 24.17
N MET A 42 -18.68 -8.61 23.43
CA MET A 42 -19.60 -7.51 23.15
C MET A 42 -20.92 -7.71 23.90
N ARG A 43 -21.29 -6.71 24.71
CA ARG A 43 -22.62 -6.52 25.31
C ARG A 43 -23.50 -5.72 24.34
N ALA A 44 -24.68 -6.23 24.01
CA ALA A 44 -25.67 -5.54 23.17
C ALA A 44 -26.56 -4.60 24.02
N VAL A 45 -26.86 -3.39 23.52
CA VAL A 45 -27.79 -2.42 24.12
C VAL A 45 -29.02 -2.29 23.22
N ASN A 46 -30.19 -2.24 23.85
CA ASN A 46 -31.55 -2.17 23.29
C ASN A 46 -32.08 -0.73 23.43
N ASP A 47 -32.69 -0.16 22.38
CA ASP A 47 -33.56 1.02 22.54
C ASP A 47 -34.66 1.10 21.46
N LYS A 48 -35.83 1.63 21.84
CA LYS A 48 -37.13 1.51 21.14
C LYS A 48 -37.70 2.88 20.71
N ASP A 49 -38.00 2.98 19.41
CA ASP A 49 -39.08 3.69 18.70
C ASP A 49 -39.80 4.90 19.34
N GLY A 50 -39.40 6.10 18.90
CA GLY A 50 -40.14 7.37 19.06
C GLY A 50 -39.80 8.48 18.03
N LEU A 51 -39.03 8.17 16.97
CA LEU A 51 -38.36 9.11 16.04
C LEU A 51 -38.71 8.82 14.55
N LEU A 52 -39.94 8.41 14.24
CA LEU A 52 -40.22 7.62 13.02
C LEU A 52 -40.42 8.36 11.68
N LEU A 53 -40.40 9.70 11.62
CA LEU A 53 -40.35 10.42 10.31
C LEU A 53 -39.01 11.13 10.03
N GLN A 54 -38.27 11.51 11.07
CA GLN A 54 -36.86 11.91 10.94
C GLN A 54 -35.97 10.71 10.54
N ALA A 55 -36.31 9.51 11.03
CA ALA A 55 -35.64 8.25 10.66
C ALA A 55 -35.59 8.03 9.14
N SER A 56 -36.61 8.45 8.38
CA SER A 56 -36.65 8.20 6.94
C SER A 56 -35.61 9.00 6.14
N GLN A 57 -35.24 10.19 6.61
CA GLN A 57 -34.22 11.02 5.96
C GLN A 57 -32.80 10.61 6.36
N ASP A 58 -32.54 10.31 7.63
CA ASP A 58 -31.24 9.80 8.08
C ASP A 58 -30.95 8.38 7.52
N GLU A 59 -31.96 7.52 7.38
CA GLU A 59 -31.82 6.22 6.71
C GLU A 59 -31.56 6.37 5.21
N PHE A 60 -32.19 7.35 4.55
CA PHE A 60 -31.92 7.64 3.15
C PHE A 60 -30.54 8.28 2.95
N GLU A 61 -30.12 9.22 3.79
CA GLU A 61 -28.77 9.78 3.79
C GLU A 61 -27.70 8.74 4.14
N ALA A 62 -27.99 7.77 5.02
CA ALA A 62 -27.13 6.60 5.25
C ALA A 62 -27.09 5.66 4.03
N MET A 63 -28.23 5.45 3.37
CA MET A 63 -28.31 4.66 2.14
C MET A 63 -27.52 5.30 0.98
N VAL A 64 -27.52 6.63 0.90
CA VAL A 64 -26.88 7.43 -0.15
C VAL A 64 -25.43 7.81 0.17
N ARG A 65 -25.01 7.85 1.45
CA ARG A 65 -23.59 8.05 1.81
C ARG A 65 -22.68 7.00 1.19
N ASN A 66 -23.15 5.76 1.09
CA ASN A 66 -22.42 4.70 0.40
C ASN A 66 -22.46 4.83 -1.12
N VAL A 67 -23.48 5.49 -1.68
CA VAL A 67 -23.52 5.81 -3.12
C VAL A 67 -22.43 6.82 -3.45
N ASP A 68 -22.25 7.87 -2.65
CA ASP A 68 -21.17 8.86 -2.86
C ASP A 68 -19.78 8.21 -2.75
N VAL A 69 -19.52 7.47 -1.66
CA VAL A 69 -18.24 6.75 -1.47
C VAL A 69 -17.97 5.75 -2.59
N LYS A 70 -18.97 4.93 -2.94
CA LYS A 70 -18.83 3.96 -4.03
C LYS A 70 -18.63 4.65 -5.36
N SER A 71 -19.36 5.72 -5.67
CA SER A 71 -19.22 6.46 -6.92
C SER A 71 -17.81 7.00 -7.08
N LYS A 72 -17.27 7.66 -6.05
CA LYS A 72 -15.89 8.16 -6.00
C LYS A 72 -14.84 7.06 -6.24
N ILE A 73 -14.99 5.90 -5.60
CA ILE A 73 -14.09 4.75 -5.83
C ILE A 73 -14.22 4.24 -7.27
N MET A 74 -15.44 4.18 -7.80
CA MET A 74 -15.70 3.71 -9.16
C MET A 74 -15.20 4.68 -10.22
N ASP A 75 -15.25 5.99 -9.96
CA ASP A 75 -14.70 7.03 -10.82
C ASP A 75 -13.18 6.90 -10.89
N GLN A 76 -12.53 6.74 -9.72
CA GLN A 76 -11.09 6.45 -9.68
C GLN A 76 -10.75 5.16 -10.43
N TYR A 77 -11.56 4.11 -10.26
CA TYR A 77 -11.36 2.86 -10.99
C TYR A 77 -11.50 3.09 -12.51
N ALA A 78 -12.51 3.82 -12.96
CA ALA A 78 -12.76 4.06 -14.38
C ALA A 78 -11.55 4.72 -15.06
N ASP A 79 -10.94 5.70 -14.39
CA ASP A 79 -9.75 6.38 -14.91
C ASP A 79 -8.51 5.49 -14.97
N TRP A 80 -8.38 4.56 -14.02
CA TRP A 80 -7.18 3.72 -13.85
C TRP A 80 -7.33 2.32 -14.42
N LYS A 81 -8.51 1.97 -14.91
CA LYS A 81 -8.80 0.68 -15.55
C LYS A 81 -7.85 0.48 -16.72
N GLY A 82 -7.12 -0.64 -16.70
CA GLY A 82 -6.18 -1.02 -17.75
C GLY A 82 -4.73 -0.57 -17.52
N VAL A 83 -4.46 0.27 -16.51
CA VAL A 83 -3.09 0.56 -16.09
C VAL A 83 -2.46 -0.74 -15.54
N ARG A 84 -1.29 -1.11 -16.05
CA ARG A 84 -0.60 -2.32 -15.63
C ARG A 84 -0.07 -2.19 -14.21
N TYR A 85 -0.02 -3.31 -13.48
CA TYR A 85 0.67 -3.35 -12.20
C TYR A 85 2.17 -3.07 -12.38
N ARG A 86 2.75 -2.25 -11.51
CA ARG A 86 4.19 -2.02 -11.41
C ARG A 86 4.56 -1.70 -9.97
N LEU A 87 5.38 -2.54 -9.33
CA LEU A 87 5.87 -2.32 -7.97
C LEU A 87 6.57 -0.95 -7.86
N GLY A 88 6.16 -0.14 -6.88
CA GLY A 88 6.64 1.23 -6.68
C GLY A 88 6.14 2.24 -7.72
N GLY A 89 5.23 1.85 -8.61
CA GLY A 89 4.66 2.74 -9.62
C GLY A 89 3.49 3.56 -9.06
N ASP A 90 3.38 4.81 -9.51
CA ASP A 90 2.35 5.77 -9.12
C ASP A 90 1.76 6.58 -10.30
N THR A 91 2.00 6.11 -11.53
CA THR A 91 1.62 6.79 -12.78
C THR A 91 0.80 5.90 -13.70
N LYS A 92 0.22 6.47 -14.77
CA LYS A 92 -0.49 5.70 -15.82
C LYS A 92 0.39 4.74 -16.61
N ARG A 93 1.73 4.80 -16.47
CA ARG A 93 2.67 3.81 -17.06
C ARG A 93 2.76 2.52 -16.24
N GLY A 94 2.27 2.55 -15.00
CA GLY A 94 2.16 1.40 -14.12
C GLY A 94 2.02 1.84 -12.67
N ILE A 95 1.16 1.15 -11.92
CA ILE A 95 0.82 1.49 -10.54
C ILE A 95 0.85 0.26 -9.64
N ASP A 96 1.26 0.41 -8.38
CA ASP A 96 1.13 -0.65 -7.38
C ASP A 96 -0.13 -0.50 -6.50
N CYS A 97 -0.37 -1.50 -5.65
CA CYS A 97 -1.55 -1.54 -4.79
C CYS A 97 -1.61 -0.34 -3.83
N SER A 98 -0.49 -0.07 -3.16
CA SER A 98 -0.38 1.00 -2.16
C SER A 98 -0.56 2.38 -2.77
N ALA A 99 0.08 2.62 -3.91
CA ALA A 99 0.00 3.87 -4.66
C ALA A 99 -1.42 4.08 -5.20
N PHE A 100 -2.09 3.03 -5.69
CA PHE A 100 -3.47 3.15 -6.14
C PHE A 100 -4.42 3.55 -5.00
N VAL A 101 -4.32 2.90 -3.83
CA VAL A 101 -5.12 3.27 -2.65
C VAL A 101 -4.79 4.68 -2.18
N GLN A 102 -3.50 5.02 -2.02
CA GLN A 102 -3.07 6.35 -1.60
C GLN A 102 -3.61 7.44 -2.55
N ARG A 103 -3.48 7.23 -3.86
CA ARG A 103 -4.01 8.17 -4.87
C ARG A 103 -5.53 8.28 -4.81
N THR A 104 -6.24 7.17 -4.64
CA THR A 104 -7.71 7.16 -4.51
C THR A 104 -8.15 8.01 -3.33
N PHE A 105 -7.54 7.80 -2.16
CA PHE A 105 -7.88 8.53 -0.94
C PHE A 105 -7.51 10.01 -1.04
N ARG A 106 -6.36 10.32 -1.64
CA ARG A 106 -5.92 11.70 -1.85
C ARG A 106 -6.80 12.46 -2.86
N GLU A 107 -7.13 11.84 -3.99
CA GLU A 107 -7.82 12.50 -5.10
C GLU A 107 -9.33 12.54 -4.91
N GLN A 108 -9.94 11.46 -4.41
CA GLN A 108 -11.40 11.38 -4.28
C GLN A 108 -11.91 11.87 -2.92
N PHE A 109 -11.05 11.82 -1.89
CA PHE A 109 -11.45 12.08 -0.51
C PHE A 109 -10.59 13.14 0.21
N GLY A 110 -9.55 13.67 -0.43
CA GLY A 110 -8.73 14.75 0.12
C GLY A 110 -7.88 14.37 1.35
N MET A 111 -7.55 13.08 1.50
CA MET A 111 -6.72 12.55 2.60
C MET A 111 -5.22 12.50 2.28
#